data_AF-A0AAU5Q1S7-F1
#
_entry.id   AF-A0AAU5Q1S7-F1
#
_cell.length_a   1.000
_cell.length_b   1.000
_cell.length_c   1.000
_cell.angle_alpha   90.00
_cell.angle_beta   90.00
_cell.angle_gamma   90.00
#
_symmetry.space_group_name_H-M   'P 1'
#
loop_
_entity.id
_entity.type
_entity.pdbx_description
1 polymer ?
#
loop_
_entity_poly.entity_id
_entity_poly.type
_entity_poly.pdbx_seq_one_letter_code
_entity_poly.pdbx_strand_id
1 'polypeptide(L)'
;MRPPRPHRPGARESHGVAEGCSGGPGGRTFNNKEFGTQLPEEMGLGVRPLWTVGVEQAVANGNVRISVSLDGVPGARTPDEALNALITRGEGITIGDWETIRSKGMGTAWEMTKLRSAVRVEDRGWKSIDWWMTDAEGKVVQVYPEKWKYANGTPVAD
;
A
#
# COMPACT_ATOMS: atom_id res chain seq x y z
N MET A 1 19.49 45.14 41.61
CA MET A 1 18.73 45.18 40.33
C MET A 1 19.24 44.06 39.43
N ARG A 2 18.40 43.07 39.11
CA ARG A 2 18.68 42.00 38.13
C ARG A 2 17.85 42.28 36.87
N PRO A 3 18.38 42.09 35.65
CA PRO A 3 17.59 42.27 34.44
C PRO A 3 16.56 41.13 34.26
N PRO A 4 15.39 41.39 33.65
CA PRO A 4 14.38 40.37 33.38
C PRO A 4 14.83 39.44 32.22
N ARG A 5 14.55 38.15 32.36
CA ARG A 5 14.74 37.16 31.29
C ARG A 5 13.65 37.33 30.21
N PRO A 6 13.96 37.17 28.91
CA PRO A 6 12.94 37.20 27.88
C PRO A 6 12.07 35.93 27.93
N HIS A 7 10.75 36.12 27.96
CA HIS A 7 9.76 35.08 27.71
C HIS A 7 9.95 34.54 26.29
N ARG A 8 10.29 33.26 26.16
CA ARG A 8 10.17 32.51 24.89
C ARG A 8 8.68 32.24 24.64
N PRO A 9 8.10 32.64 23.49
CA PRO A 9 6.77 32.20 23.10
C PRO A 9 6.79 30.69 22.86
N GLY A 10 5.79 29.99 23.39
CA GLY A 10 5.59 28.55 23.21
C GLY A 10 5.56 28.20 21.73
N ALA A 11 6.49 27.33 21.34
CA ALA A 11 6.43 26.65 20.05
C ALA A 11 5.15 25.83 20.02
N ARG A 12 4.23 26.27 19.16
CA ARG A 12 2.98 25.63 18.82
C ARG A 12 3.30 24.20 18.37
N GLU A 13 2.93 23.23 19.19
CA GLU A 13 2.97 21.82 18.84
C GLU A 13 2.15 21.64 17.55
N SER A 14 2.86 21.27 16.49
CA SER A 14 2.29 20.87 15.20
C SER A 14 1.40 19.65 15.44
N HIS A 15 0.10 19.91 15.49
CA HIS A 15 -0.92 18.89 15.43
C HIS A 15 -0.85 18.15 14.10
N GLY A 16 -0.92 16.82 14.19
CA GLY A 16 -1.53 15.98 13.16
C GLY A 16 -0.62 15.59 12.00
N VAL A 17 0.40 14.75 12.25
CA VAL A 17 0.74 13.72 11.26
C VAL A 17 -0.44 12.76 11.25
N ALA A 18 -1.12 12.65 10.10
CA ALA A 18 -2.17 11.67 9.87
C ALA A 18 -1.66 10.28 10.29
N GLU A 19 -2.25 9.74 11.34
CA GLU A 19 -2.13 8.33 11.69
C GLU A 19 -2.75 7.54 10.54
N GLY A 20 -1.89 7.15 9.59
CA GLY A 20 -2.24 6.20 8.55
C GLY A 20 -2.80 4.95 9.20
N CYS A 21 -3.98 4.54 8.73
CA CYS A 21 -4.78 3.36 9.11
C CYS A 21 -4.05 2.35 10.00
N SER A 22 -3.95 2.64 11.29
CA SER A 22 -3.36 1.76 12.28
C SER A 22 -4.42 1.45 13.33
N GLY A 23 -4.97 0.24 13.28
CA GLY A 23 -5.56 -0.38 14.48
C GLY A 23 -7.08 -0.30 14.66
N GLY A 24 -7.87 -0.46 13.60
CA GLY A 24 -9.23 -0.96 13.78
C GLY A 24 -9.21 -2.45 14.15
N PRO A 25 -10.05 -2.95 15.09
CA PRO A 25 -10.11 -4.37 15.43
C PRO A 25 -10.59 -5.17 14.21
N GLY A 26 -9.64 -5.73 13.45
CA GLY A 26 -9.87 -6.51 12.23
C GLY A 26 -9.06 -6.07 11.02
N GLY A 27 -8.50 -4.85 11.01
CA GLY A 27 -7.61 -4.39 9.93
C GLY A 27 -6.18 -4.86 10.15
N ARG A 28 -5.73 -5.87 9.40
CA ARG A 28 -4.32 -6.27 9.37
C ARG A 28 -3.61 -5.57 8.21
N THR A 29 -2.61 -4.76 8.52
CA THR A 29 -1.65 -4.29 7.53
C THR A 29 -0.55 -5.34 7.36
N PHE A 30 -0.39 -5.87 6.15
CA PHE A 30 0.57 -6.96 5.92
C PHE A 30 2.03 -6.50 6.08
N ASN A 31 2.32 -5.22 5.87
CA ASN A 31 3.67 -4.65 5.95
C ASN A 31 4.19 -4.33 7.38
N ASN A 32 3.54 -4.80 8.44
CA ASN A 32 3.98 -4.55 9.82
C ASN A 32 4.98 -5.61 10.33
N LYS A 33 5.79 -5.22 11.32
CA LYS A 33 6.87 -6.05 11.92
C LYS A 33 6.39 -7.44 12.38
N GLU A 34 5.14 -7.58 12.77
CA GLU A 34 4.54 -8.83 13.27
C GLU A 34 4.54 -9.96 12.22
N PHE A 35 4.60 -9.63 10.92
CA PHE A 35 4.69 -10.60 9.82
C PHE A 35 6.01 -10.50 9.04
N GLY A 36 7.00 -9.79 9.58
CA GLY A 36 8.33 -9.60 8.98
C GLY A 36 9.26 -10.83 9.07
N THR A 37 8.80 -11.92 9.68
CA THR A 37 9.55 -13.17 9.85
C THR A 37 9.99 -13.74 8.51
N GLN A 38 11.21 -14.26 8.42
CA GLN A 38 11.78 -14.78 7.16
C GLN A 38 11.44 -16.26 6.99
N LEU A 39 11.00 -16.65 5.79
CA LEU A 39 11.06 -18.05 5.37
C LEU A 39 12.53 -18.39 5.06
N PRO A 40 13.08 -19.50 5.61
CA PRO A 40 14.47 -19.86 5.40
C PRO A 40 14.73 -20.27 3.95
N GLU A 41 15.95 -19.98 3.48
CA GLU A 41 16.43 -20.28 2.12
C GLU A 41 16.35 -21.77 1.79
N GLU A 42 16.42 -22.64 2.80
CA GLU A 42 16.26 -24.09 2.75
C GLU A 42 14.93 -24.55 2.13
N MET A 43 13.91 -23.67 2.08
CA MET A 43 12.65 -23.92 1.36
C MET A 43 12.71 -23.61 -0.15
N GLY A 44 13.88 -23.27 -0.70
CA GLY A 44 14.11 -23.07 -2.13
C GLY A 44 13.54 -21.77 -2.71
N LEU A 45 13.11 -20.82 -1.86
CA LEU A 45 12.44 -19.57 -2.25
C LEU A 45 13.24 -18.30 -1.89
N GLY A 46 14.46 -18.47 -1.38
CA GLY A 46 15.26 -17.39 -0.81
C GLY A 46 14.69 -16.88 0.52
N VAL A 47 15.39 -15.90 1.12
CA VAL A 47 14.98 -15.25 2.36
C VAL A 47 13.80 -14.31 2.10
N ARG A 48 12.57 -14.81 2.21
CA ARG A 48 11.34 -14.06 1.91
C ARG A 48 10.57 -13.66 3.18
N PRO A 49 10.00 -12.44 3.28
CA PRO A 49 9.15 -12.08 4.41
C PRO A 49 7.83 -12.88 4.40
N LEU A 50 7.40 -13.38 5.56
CA LEU A 50 6.19 -14.20 5.71
C LEU A 50 4.92 -13.46 5.25
N TRP A 51 4.85 -12.15 5.49
CA TRP A 51 3.72 -11.33 5.04
C TRP A 51 3.46 -11.40 3.54
N THR A 52 4.49 -11.62 2.73
CA THR A 52 4.34 -11.76 1.26
C THR A 52 3.50 -12.98 0.90
N VAL A 53 3.58 -14.07 1.68
CA VAL A 53 2.70 -15.24 1.54
C VAL A 53 1.25 -14.86 1.82
N GLY A 54 1.04 -14.11 2.90
CA GLY A 54 -0.29 -13.65 3.29
C GLY A 54 -0.94 -12.77 2.22
N VAL A 55 -0.17 -11.87 1.61
CA VAL A 55 -0.61 -11.05 0.48
C VAL A 55 -0.97 -11.92 -0.71
N GLU A 56 -0.10 -12.84 -1.14
CA GLU A 56 -0.36 -13.70 -2.30
C GLU A 56 -1.62 -14.55 -2.13
N GLN A 57 -1.83 -15.11 -0.93
CA GLN A 57 -3.05 -15.86 -0.61
C GLN A 57 -4.29 -14.96 -0.52
N ALA A 58 -4.16 -13.76 0.04
CA ALA A 58 -5.26 -12.81 0.13
C ALA A 58 -5.71 -12.37 -1.26
N VAL A 59 -4.80 -11.91 -2.12
CA VAL A 59 -5.16 -11.41 -3.46
C VAL A 59 -5.78 -12.48 -4.34
N ALA A 60 -5.36 -13.74 -4.22
CA ALA A 60 -5.91 -14.86 -4.99
C ALA A 60 -7.24 -15.40 -4.42
N ASN A 61 -7.64 -15.00 -3.22
CA ASN A 61 -8.89 -15.47 -2.60
C ASN A 61 -10.01 -14.44 -2.71
N GLY A 62 -10.95 -14.65 -3.63
CA GLY A 62 -12.11 -13.77 -3.83
C GLY A 62 -13.03 -13.60 -2.62
N ASN A 63 -12.95 -14.48 -1.60
CA ASN A 63 -13.70 -14.33 -0.35
C ASN A 63 -13.04 -13.33 0.63
N VAL A 64 -11.81 -12.89 0.36
CA VAL A 64 -11.10 -11.89 1.16
C VAL A 64 -11.38 -10.51 0.61
N ARG A 65 -12.06 -9.69 1.42
CA ARG A 65 -12.26 -8.26 1.15
C ARG A 65 -10.91 -7.55 1.20
N ILE A 66 -10.60 -6.78 0.16
CA ILE A 66 -9.38 -5.97 0.07
C ILE A 66 -9.78 -4.50 0.00
N SER A 67 -9.13 -3.71 0.86
CA SER A 67 -9.20 -2.25 0.81
C SER A 67 -7.80 -1.70 0.57
N VAL A 68 -7.66 -0.79 -0.38
CA VAL A 68 -6.40 -0.15 -0.74
C VAL A 68 -6.51 1.35 -0.48
N SER A 69 -5.58 1.89 0.29
CA SER A 69 -5.36 3.35 0.37
C SER A 69 -4.29 3.75 -0.64
N LEU A 70 -4.58 4.78 -1.41
CA LEU A 70 -3.68 5.38 -2.41
C LEU A 70 -2.94 6.61 -1.85
N ASP A 71 -2.96 6.77 -0.53
CA ASP A 71 -2.33 7.88 0.17
C ASP A 71 -0.81 7.76 0.24
N GLY A 72 -0.13 8.90 0.35
CA GLY A 72 1.32 8.94 0.56
C GLY A 72 2.16 8.54 -0.65
N VAL A 73 1.55 8.38 -1.83
CA VAL A 73 2.28 8.13 -3.09
C VAL A 73 2.93 9.44 -3.58
N PRO A 74 4.28 9.52 -3.65
CA PRO A 74 4.96 10.76 -4.00
C PRO A 74 4.59 11.25 -5.41
N GLY A 75 4.21 12.52 -5.50
CA GLY A 75 3.90 13.18 -6.79
C GLY A 75 2.49 12.90 -7.34
N ALA A 76 1.71 12.00 -6.73
CA ALA A 76 0.35 11.73 -7.14
C ALA A 76 -0.65 12.71 -6.52
N ARG A 77 -1.55 13.23 -7.36
CA ARG A 77 -2.66 14.11 -6.98
C ARG A 77 -4.02 13.48 -7.24
N THR A 78 -4.06 12.45 -8.08
CA THR A 78 -5.27 11.71 -8.41
C THR A 78 -5.12 10.22 -8.05
N PRO A 79 -6.23 9.50 -7.86
CA PRO A 79 -6.21 8.05 -7.66
C PRO A 79 -5.48 7.32 -8.79
N ASP A 80 -5.68 7.77 -10.04
CA ASP A 80 -5.04 7.18 -11.22
C ASP A 80 -3.53 7.38 -11.22
N GLU A 81 -3.06 8.59 -10.90
CA GLU A 81 -1.63 8.88 -10.78
C GLU A 81 -0.99 8.04 -9.67
N ALA A 82 -1.66 7.91 -8.53
CA ALA A 82 -1.18 7.12 -7.40
C ALA A 82 -1.09 5.63 -7.76
N LEU A 83 -2.15 5.10 -8.36
CA LEU A 83 -2.21 3.71 -8.81
C LEU A 83 -1.14 3.42 -9.87
N ASN A 84 -1.00 4.27 -10.88
CA ASN A 84 -0.02 4.10 -11.94
C ASN A 84 1.42 4.21 -11.41
N ALA A 85 1.68 5.12 -10.47
CA ALA A 85 3.00 5.24 -9.84
C ALA A 85 3.36 4.00 -9.02
N LEU A 86 2.40 3.42 -8.28
CA LEU A 86 2.61 2.17 -7.53
C LEU A 86 2.90 0.98 -8.46
N ILE A 87 2.14 0.86 -9.56
CA ILE A 87 2.38 -0.19 -10.56
C ILE A 87 3.75 -0.02 -11.23
N THR A 88 4.07 1.18 -11.70
CA THR A 88 5.37 1.47 -12.34
C THR A 88 6.53 1.16 -11.40
N ARG A 89 6.41 1.55 -10.13
CA ARG A 89 7.42 1.26 -9.11
C ARG A 89 7.57 -0.24 -8.85
N GLY A 90 6.45 -0.97 -8.83
CA GLY A 90 6.44 -2.41 -8.58
C GLY A 90 6.96 -3.24 -9.76
N GLU A 91 6.68 -2.81 -11.00
CA GLU A 91 7.21 -3.44 -12.22
C GLU A 91 8.74 -3.32 -12.33
N GLY A 92 9.35 -2.35 -11.64
CA GLY A 92 10.80 -2.21 -11.51
C GLY A 92 11.46 -3.13 -10.49
N ILE A 93 10.70 -3.94 -9.73
CA ILE A 93 11.24 -4.86 -8.73
C ILE A 93 11.62 -6.17 -9.40
N THR A 94 12.89 -6.56 -9.28
CA THR A 94 13.38 -7.85 -9.75
C THR A 94 12.70 -9.00 -9.00
N ILE A 95 12.32 -10.05 -9.72
CA ILE A 95 11.71 -11.25 -9.13
C ILE A 95 12.67 -11.85 -8.10
N GLY A 96 12.18 -12.08 -6.88
CA GLY A 96 12.99 -12.63 -5.79
C GLY A 96 13.88 -11.62 -5.07
N ASP A 97 13.83 -10.33 -5.43
CA ASP A 97 14.52 -9.26 -4.69
C ASP A 97 13.75 -8.87 -3.42
N TRP A 98 13.81 -9.78 -2.45
CA TRP A 98 13.16 -9.64 -1.16
C TRP A 98 13.76 -8.52 -0.32
N GLU A 99 15.01 -8.13 -0.57
CA GLU A 99 15.63 -6.99 0.10
C GLU A 99 14.96 -5.69 -0.34
N THR A 100 14.81 -5.48 -1.64
CA THR A 100 14.10 -4.32 -2.18
C THR A 100 12.66 -4.28 -1.71
N ILE A 101 11.93 -5.41 -1.72
CA ILE A 101 10.52 -5.48 -1.27
C ILE A 101 10.35 -5.05 0.20
N ARG A 102 11.35 -5.32 1.06
CA ARG A 102 11.33 -4.90 2.46
C ARG A 102 11.61 -3.40 2.66
N SER A 103 12.13 -2.72 1.64
CA SER A 103 12.42 -1.29 1.75
C SER A 103 11.13 -0.45 1.74
N LYS A 104 11.18 0.71 2.40
CA LYS A 104 10.01 1.56 2.63
C LYS A 104 9.34 1.97 1.31
N GLY A 105 8.06 1.62 1.17
CA GLY A 105 7.23 1.94 0.00
C GLY A 105 7.40 1.00 -1.21
N MET A 106 8.38 0.10 -1.21
CA MET A 106 8.48 -0.94 -2.24
C MET A 106 7.54 -2.11 -1.96
N GLY A 107 7.26 -2.42 -0.69
CA GLY A 107 6.28 -3.43 -0.29
C GLY A 107 4.90 -3.17 -0.90
N THR A 108 4.37 -1.95 -0.72
CA THR A 108 3.08 -1.55 -1.32
C THR A 108 3.09 -1.59 -2.84
N ALA A 109 4.18 -1.15 -3.47
CA ALA A 109 4.31 -1.24 -4.92
C ALA A 109 4.27 -2.70 -5.41
N TRP A 110 4.96 -3.60 -4.71
CA TRP A 110 4.93 -5.03 -4.98
C TRP A 110 3.53 -5.63 -4.76
N GLU A 111 2.87 -5.32 -3.65
CA GLU A 111 1.49 -5.76 -3.34
C GLU A 111 0.54 -5.38 -4.49
N MET A 112 0.68 -4.16 -5.02
CA MET A 112 -0.12 -3.68 -6.15
C MET A 112 0.12 -4.47 -7.44
N THR A 113 1.35 -4.94 -7.72
CA THR A 113 1.60 -5.82 -8.87
C THR A 113 0.93 -7.18 -8.72
N LYS A 114 0.85 -7.72 -7.50
CA LYS A 114 0.18 -8.98 -7.19
C LYS A 114 -1.33 -8.84 -7.32
N LEU A 115 -1.89 -7.74 -6.81
CA LEU A 115 -3.30 -7.41 -6.98
C LEU A 115 -3.65 -7.26 -8.47
N ARG A 116 -2.80 -6.60 -9.27
CA ARG A 116 -2.96 -6.47 -10.73
C ARG A 116 -2.92 -7.79 -11.46
N SER A 117 -2.03 -8.69 -11.05
CA SER A 117 -1.97 -10.03 -11.62
C SER A 117 -3.26 -10.79 -11.32
N ALA A 118 -3.71 -10.82 -10.07
CA ALA A 118 -4.94 -11.50 -9.66
C ALA A 118 -6.18 -11.00 -10.42
N VAL A 119 -6.30 -9.68 -10.61
CA VAL A 119 -7.41 -9.10 -11.37
C VAL A 119 -7.34 -9.44 -12.86
N ARG A 120 -6.14 -9.51 -13.44
CA ARG A 120 -5.95 -9.87 -14.86
C ARG A 120 -6.13 -11.35 -15.16
N VAL A 121 -6.02 -12.22 -14.16
CA VAL A 121 -6.31 -13.67 -14.32
C VAL A 121 -7.69 -14.03 -13.79
N GLU A 122 -8.49 -13.03 -13.41
CA GLU A 122 -9.89 -13.18 -12.96
C GLU A 122 -10.07 -13.95 -11.64
N ASP A 123 -8.99 -14.17 -10.89
CA ASP A 123 -9.05 -14.64 -9.49
C ASP A 123 -9.69 -13.59 -8.56
N ARG A 124 -9.76 -12.34 -9.02
CA ARG A 124 -10.34 -11.21 -8.30
C ARG A 124 -11.02 -10.22 -9.24
N GLY A 125 -12.23 -9.83 -8.89
CA GLY A 125 -12.95 -8.78 -9.60
C GLY A 125 -12.48 -7.37 -9.23
N TRP A 126 -12.40 -6.45 -10.19
CA TRP A 126 -12.07 -5.04 -9.91
C TRP A 126 -13.01 -4.40 -8.88
N LYS A 127 -14.31 -4.70 -8.94
CA LYS A 127 -15.32 -4.14 -8.04
C LYS A 127 -15.26 -4.71 -6.62
N SER A 128 -14.57 -5.83 -6.42
CA SER A 128 -14.35 -6.42 -5.10
C SER A 128 -13.33 -5.66 -4.24
N ILE A 129 -12.64 -4.68 -4.84
CA ILE A 129 -11.59 -3.90 -4.19
C ILE A 129 -12.15 -2.54 -3.80
N ASP A 130 -12.06 -2.21 -2.51
CA ASP A 130 -12.41 -0.89 -2.02
C ASP A 130 -11.20 0.04 -2.12
N TRP A 131 -11.30 1.09 -2.93
CA TRP A 131 -10.23 2.06 -3.11
C TRP A 131 -10.48 3.32 -2.28
N TRP A 132 -9.45 3.81 -1.60
CA TRP A 132 -9.54 4.95 -0.69
C TRP A 132 -8.40 5.94 -0.97
N MET A 133 -8.68 7.23 -0.78
CA MET A 133 -7.68 8.29 -0.85
C MET A 133 -8.13 9.48 0.02
N THR A 134 -7.18 10.21 0.59
CA THR A 134 -7.43 11.45 1.30
C THR A 134 -7.70 12.57 0.29
N ASP A 135 -8.84 13.25 0.44
CA ASP A 135 -9.19 14.41 -0.38
C ASP A 135 -8.42 15.67 0.05
N ALA A 136 -8.64 16.77 -0.67
CA ALA A 136 -8.01 18.06 -0.38
C ALA A 136 -8.39 18.65 0.99
N GLU A 137 -9.47 18.16 1.61
CA GLU A 137 -9.96 18.58 2.93
C GLU A 137 -9.35 17.73 4.06
N GLY A 138 -8.52 16.74 3.73
CA GLY A 138 -7.89 15.85 4.69
C GLY A 138 -8.79 14.67 5.10
N LYS A 139 -9.88 14.41 4.38
CA LYS A 139 -10.82 13.34 4.68
C LYS A 139 -10.54 12.12 3.81
N VAL A 140 -10.47 10.95 4.43
CA VAL A 140 -10.38 9.66 3.70
C VAL A 140 -11.73 9.37 3.06
N VAL A 141 -11.76 9.32 1.73
CA VAL A 141 -12.95 9.06 0.92
C VAL A 141 -12.74 7.88 0.00
N GLN A 142 -13.83 7.19 -0.34
CA GLN A 142 -13.78 6.14 -1.35
C GLN A 142 -13.57 6.77 -2.72
N VAL A 143 -12.64 6.23 -3.48
CA VAL A 143 -12.28 6.70 -4.83
C VAL A 143 -12.47 5.59 -5.85
N TYR A 144 -12.41 5.94 -7.14
CA TYR A 144 -12.66 5.00 -8.23
C TYR A 144 -11.62 5.22 -9.34
N PRO A 145 -10.41 4.69 -9.20
CA PRO A 145 -9.41 4.76 -10.25
C PRO A 145 -9.88 4.02 -11.52
N GLU A 146 -9.28 4.37 -12.66
CA GLU A 146 -9.52 3.71 -13.93
C GLU A 146 -9.16 2.22 -13.82
N LYS A 147 -10.04 1.38 -14.37
CA LYS A 147 -9.81 -0.05 -14.46
C LYS A 147 -8.50 -0.35 -15.16
N TRP A 148 -7.80 -1.35 -14.66
CA TRP A 148 -6.72 -1.95 -15.43
C TRP A 148 -7.22 -2.48 -16.77
N LYS A 149 -6.30 -2.57 -17.72
CA LYS A 149 -6.54 -3.16 -19.03
C LYS A 149 -5.70 -4.43 -19.15
N TYR A 150 -6.23 -5.44 -19.84
CA TYR A 150 -5.44 -6.59 -20.30
C TYR A 150 -4.44 -6.13 -21.37
N ALA A 151 -3.55 -7.02 -21.81
CA ALA A 151 -2.55 -6.72 -22.84
C ALA A 151 -3.18 -6.29 -24.19
N ASN A 152 -4.41 -6.71 -24.46
CA ASN A 152 -5.18 -6.34 -25.66
C ASN A 152 -5.90 -4.98 -25.55
N GLY A 153 -5.73 -4.25 -24.43
CA GLY A 153 -6.36 -2.96 -24.19
C GLY A 153 -7.80 -3.02 -23.65
N THR A 154 -8.42 -4.20 -23.57
CA THR A 154 -9.75 -4.38 -22.98
C THR A 154 -9.70 -4.14 -21.46
N PRO A 155 -10.65 -3.42 -20.86
CA PRO A 155 -10.75 -3.29 -19.41
C PRO A 155 -10.95 -4.64 -18.72
N VAL A 156 -10.37 -4.81 -17.54
CA VAL A 156 -10.55 -6.00 -16.70
C VAL A 156 -12.01 -6.19 -16.29
N ALA A 157 -12.39 -7.45 -16.11
CA ALA A 157 -13.70 -7.82 -15.59
C ALA A 157 -13.94 -7.25 -14.19
N ASP A 158 -15.23 -7.15 -13.85
CA ASP A 158 -15.69 -6.66 -12.56
C ASP A 158 -15.50 -7.66 -11.42
#